data_AF-A0A1A8JS16-F1
#
_entry.id   AF-A0A1A8JS16-F1
#
_cell.length_a   1.000
_cell.length_b   1.000
_cell.length_c   1.000
_cell.angle_alpha   90.00
_cell.angle_beta   90.00
_cell.angle_gamma   90.00
#
_symmetry.space_group_name_H-M   'P 1'
#
loop_
_entity.id
_entity.type
_entity.pdbx_description
1 polymer ?
#
loop_
_entity_poly.entity_id
_entity_poly.type
_entity_poly.pdbx_seq_one_letter_code
_entity_poly.pdbx_strand_id
1 'polypeptide(L)'
;GSERMGGMKIGWLDNLADQIGKHYNSSDRMSGPSIQDKYVTALYFTFSSLTSVGFGNVSPNTNPEKIFSICVMLIGSLMYASIFGNVSAIIQRLYSGTARYHTQMLRVKEFIRFHQIPGGLRQRLEEYFQHAWSYTNGIDMNMEVLKGFPECLQADICLHLNKSLLQGCKAFRGATKG
;
A
#
# COMPACT_ATOMS: atom_id res chain seq x y z
N GLY A 1 61.96 5.95 24.56
CA GLY A 1 61.36 5.59 25.84
C GLY A 1 59.87 5.91 25.79
N SER A 2 59.05 4.85 25.77
CA SER A 2 57.61 4.84 26.00
C SER A 2 56.68 5.32 24.87
N GLU A 3 56.60 4.50 23.81
CA GLU A 3 55.37 4.32 23.03
C GLU A 3 54.28 3.74 23.95
N ARG A 4 53.29 4.56 24.34
CA ARG A 4 52.07 4.08 25.02
C ARG A 4 50.94 3.91 23.99
N MET A 5 50.79 2.67 23.55
CA MET A 5 49.57 1.99 23.09
C MET A 5 48.26 2.81 23.09
N GLY A 6 47.83 3.25 21.89
CA GLY A 6 46.75 2.55 21.17
C GLY A 6 45.36 2.43 21.80
N GLY A 7 44.82 3.46 22.46
CA GLY A 7 43.39 3.54 22.79
C GLY A 7 42.60 4.20 21.66
N MET A 8 41.90 3.42 20.84
CA MET A 8 41.13 3.87 19.66
C MET A 8 40.08 4.94 19.99
N LYS A 9 40.39 6.22 19.72
CA LYS A 9 39.42 7.32 19.52
C LYS A 9 38.85 7.26 18.09
N ILE A 10 38.02 6.27 17.73
CA ILE A 10 37.71 6.08 16.30
C ILE A 10 36.21 5.96 16.00
N GLY A 11 35.33 5.94 17.00
CA GLY A 11 33.89 5.81 16.76
C GLY A 11 33.11 7.13 16.70
N TRP A 12 31.92 7.12 16.11
CA TRP A 12 30.98 8.26 16.23
C TRP A 12 30.56 8.54 17.68
N LEU A 13 30.65 7.54 18.55
CA LEU A 13 30.38 7.65 19.98
C LEU A 13 31.45 8.46 20.73
N ASP A 14 32.70 8.46 20.24
CA ASP A 14 33.79 9.28 20.77
C ASP A 14 33.60 10.75 20.36
N ASN A 15 33.21 10.99 19.11
CA ASN A 15 32.84 12.32 18.62
C ASN A 15 31.62 12.89 19.38
N LEU A 16 30.63 12.04 19.68
CA LEU A 16 29.50 12.41 20.53
C LEU A 16 29.94 12.80 21.96
N ALA A 17 30.87 12.03 22.55
CA ALA A 17 31.41 12.32 23.87
C ALA A 17 32.14 13.67 23.90
N ASP A 18 32.87 14.01 22.82
CA ASP A 18 33.52 15.30 22.64
C ASP A 18 32.50 16.45 22.45
N GLN A 19 31.42 16.23 21.69
CA GLN A 19 30.36 17.24 21.47
C GLN A 19 29.55 17.55 22.75
N ILE A 20 29.29 16.56 23.59
CA ILE A 20 28.52 16.72 24.84
C ILE A 20 29.44 17.17 26.00
N GLY A 21 30.76 17.21 25.79
CA GLY A 21 31.75 17.54 26.82
C GLY A 21 31.88 16.46 27.91
N LYS A 22 31.44 15.23 27.62
CA LYS A 22 31.47 14.07 28.53
C LYS A 22 32.51 13.05 28.04
N HIS A 23 33.79 13.42 28.10
CA HIS A 23 34.88 12.57 27.61
C HIS A 23 35.01 11.26 28.40
N TYR A 24 35.42 10.20 27.71
CA TYR A 24 35.77 8.93 28.34
C TYR A 24 37.07 9.08 29.15
N ASN A 25 37.01 8.92 30.47
CA ASN A 25 38.19 8.90 31.33
C ASN A 25 38.69 7.46 31.47
N SER A 26 39.99 7.22 31.25
CA SER A 26 40.56 5.86 31.35
C SER A 26 40.55 5.30 32.77
N SER A 27 40.47 6.17 33.77
CA SER A 27 40.48 5.82 35.20
C SER A 27 39.12 5.42 35.76
N ASP A 28 38.03 5.78 35.07
CA ASP A 28 36.67 5.54 35.52
C ASP A 28 35.81 5.01 34.36
N ARG A 29 35.40 3.75 34.46
CA ARG A 29 34.56 3.06 33.46
C ARG A 29 33.17 3.67 33.33
N MET A 30 32.73 4.49 34.28
CA MET A 30 31.44 5.20 34.23
C MET A 30 31.55 6.57 33.53
N SER A 31 32.77 7.02 33.21
CA SER A 31 32.98 8.27 32.49
C SER A 31 32.58 8.15 31.02
N GLY A 32 31.76 9.07 30.52
CA GLY A 32 31.26 9.09 29.14
C GLY A 32 29.81 9.61 29.05
N PRO A 33 29.24 9.67 27.83
CA PRO A 33 27.83 10.01 27.65
C PRO A 33 26.91 9.00 28.36
N SER A 34 25.75 9.47 28.82
CA SER A 34 24.79 8.59 29.50
C SER A 34 24.24 7.54 28.53
N ILE A 35 23.68 6.44 29.06
CA ILE A 35 23.06 5.41 28.20
C ILE A 35 21.94 6.02 27.34
N GLN A 36 21.19 6.98 27.89
CA GLN A 36 20.12 7.67 27.19
C GLN A 36 20.65 8.50 26.02
N ASP A 37 21.72 9.27 26.25
CA ASP A 37 22.37 10.07 25.20
C ASP A 37 22.81 9.18 24.03
N LYS A 38 23.45 8.03 24.33
CA LYS A 38 23.90 7.06 23.33
C LYS A 38 22.74 6.48 22.52
N TYR A 39 21.65 6.08 23.19
CA TYR A 39 20.47 5.52 22.52
C TYR A 39 19.76 6.55 21.64
N VAL A 40 19.56 7.77 22.12
CA VAL A 40 18.91 8.85 21.36
C VAL A 40 19.72 9.19 20.11
N THR A 41 21.04 9.29 20.22
CA THR A 41 21.91 9.56 19.07
C THR A 41 21.94 8.37 18.10
N ALA A 42 21.96 7.12 18.57
CA ALA A 42 21.88 5.94 17.71
C ALA A 42 20.56 5.86 16.95
N LEU A 43 19.45 6.16 17.63
CA LEU A 43 18.13 6.24 17.01
C LEU A 43 18.08 7.37 15.98
N TYR A 44 18.59 8.56 16.31
CA TYR A 44 18.68 9.67 15.37
C TYR A 44 19.48 9.31 14.11
N PHE A 45 20.63 8.64 14.26
CA PHE A 45 21.42 8.15 13.13
C PHE A 45 20.64 7.14 12.28
N THR A 46 19.95 6.20 12.93
CA THR A 46 19.16 5.17 12.24
C THR A 46 17.98 5.78 11.49
N PHE A 47 17.21 6.67 12.12
CA PHE A 47 16.06 7.34 11.50
C PHE A 47 16.48 8.30 10.38
N SER A 48 17.57 9.05 10.55
CA SER A 48 18.08 9.95 9.50
C SER A 48 18.64 9.21 8.29
N SER A 49 19.26 8.04 8.51
CA SER A 49 19.71 7.14 7.44
C SER A 49 18.51 6.47 6.75
N LEU A 50 17.52 6.03 7.52
CA LEU A 50 16.31 5.38 7.02
C LEU A 50 15.44 6.31 6.17
N THR A 51 15.26 7.56 6.63
CA THR A 51 14.47 8.57 5.91
C THR A 51 15.26 9.24 4.77
N SER A 52 16.52 8.83 4.54
CA SER A 52 17.43 9.41 3.53
C SER A 52 17.63 10.93 3.68
N VAL A 53 17.39 11.49 4.87
CA VAL A 53 17.58 12.93 5.13
C VAL A 53 19.06 13.25 5.31
N GLY A 54 19.81 12.36 5.97
CA GLY A 54 21.28 12.37 5.95
C GLY A 54 21.94 13.67 6.42
N PHE A 55 21.54 14.22 7.57
CA PHE A 55 22.06 15.51 8.10
C PHE A 55 23.59 15.54 8.35
N GLY A 56 24.28 14.39 8.38
CA GLY A 56 25.74 14.31 8.50
C GLY A 56 26.30 14.55 9.91
N ASN A 57 25.48 14.99 10.87
CA ASN A 57 25.88 15.27 12.26
C ASN A 57 26.44 14.04 13.00
N VAL A 58 25.97 12.85 12.63
CA VAL A 58 26.50 11.57 13.10
C VAL A 58 26.84 10.78 11.85
N SER A 59 28.13 10.52 11.65
CA SER A 59 28.64 9.84 10.47
C SER A 59 29.56 8.68 10.86
N PRO A 60 29.51 7.56 10.13
CA PRO A 60 30.39 6.42 10.39
C PRO A 60 31.83 6.79 10.04
N ASN A 61 32.70 6.78 11.05
CA ASN A 61 34.10 7.19 10.90
C ASN A 61 35.00 5.99 10.61
N THR A 62 34.68 4.83 11.17
CA THR A 62 35.43 3.58 10.92
C THR A 62 34.92 2.79 9.72
N ASN A 63 35.79 1.98 9.12
CA ASN A 63 35.41 1.02 8.07
C ASN A 63 34.27 0.06 8.49
N PRO A 64 34.27 -0.56 9.68
CA PRO A 64 33.14 -1.39 10.13
C PRO A 64 31.83 -0.59 10.32
N GLU A 65 31.89 0.63 10.85
CA GLU A 65 30.69 1.49 10.96
C GLU A 65 30.12 1.85 9.59
N LYS A 66 30.99 2.08 8.59
CA LYS A 66 30.58 2.37 7.21
C LYS A 66 29.87 1.17 6.58
N ILE A 67 30.40 -0.04 6.76
CA ILE A 67 29.77 -1.28 6.28
C ILE A 67 28.39 -1.48 6.94
N PHE A 68 28.30 -1.28 8.26
CA PHE A 68 27.02 -1.37 8.97
C PHE A 68 26.01 -0.33 8.45
N SER A 69 26.44 0.92 8.25
CA SER A 69 25.60 1.98 7.71
C SER A 69 25.09 1.65 6.31
N ILE A 70 25.93 1.11 5.42
CA ILE A 70 25.52 0.64 4.08
C ILE A 70 24.44 -0.45 4.19
N CYS A 71 24.62 -1.44 5.07
CA CYS A 71 23.61 -2.49 5.28
C CYS A 71 22.28 -1.90 5.78
N VAL A 72 22.31 -0.98 6.75
CA VAL A 72 21.11 -0.31 7.28
C VAL A 72 20.41 0.52 6.20
N MET A 73 21.17 1.25 5.38
CA MET A 73 20.62 2.03 4.27
C MET A 73 19.95 1.12 3.22
N LEU A 74 20.56 -0.02 2.87
CA LEU A 74 19.98 -0.97 1.93
C LEU A 74 18.67 -1.57 2.47
N ILE A 75 18.67 -2.04 3.72
CA ILE A 75 17.46 -2.57 4.37
C ILE A 75 16.38 -1.48 4.43
N GLY A 76 16.76 -0.26 4.78
CA GLY A 76 15.87 0.88 4.83
C GLY A 76 15.23 1.20 3.49
N SER A 77 16.03 1.20 2.42
CA SER A 77 15.54 1.46 1.07
C SER A 77 14.54 0.39 0.59
N LEU A 78 14.83 -0.90 0.86
CA LEU A 78 13.91 -2.01 0.53
C LEU A 78 12.62 -1.93 1.34
N MET A 79 12.71 -1.59 2.64
CA MET A 79 11.53 -1.40 3.49
C MET A 79 10.67 -0.24 2.96
N TYR A 80 11.29 0.90 2.62
CA TYR A 80 10.58 2.06 2.08
C TYR A 80 9.90 1.75 0.75
N ALA A 81 10.60 1.07 -0.17
CA ALA A 81 10.05 0.63 -1.45
C ALA A 81 8.85 -0.31 -1.27
N SER A 82 8.94 -1.27 -0.33
CA SER A 82 7.85 -2.20 -0.03
C SER A 82 6.63 -1.49 0.58
N ILE A 83 6.85 -0.61 1.55
CA ILE A 83 5.76 0.18 2.17
C ILE A 83 5.07 1.02 1.10
N PHE A 84 5.83 1.78 0.30
CA PHE A 84 5.26 2.62 -0.74
C PHE A 84 4.55 1.79 -1.82
N GLY A 85 5.11 0.64 -2.21
CA GLY A 85 4.48 -0.29 -3.14
C GLY A 85 3.14 -0.83 -2.62
N ASN A 86 3.08 -1.23 -1.35
CA ASN A 86 1.85 -1.69 -0.71
C ASN A 86 0.81 -0.58 -0.58
N VAL A 87 1.23 0.63 -0.18
CA VAL A 87 0.35 1.80 -0.12
C VAL A 87 -0.18 2.15 -1.51
N SER A 88 0.67 2.16 -2.53
CA SER A 88 0.26 2.38 -3.92
C SER A 88 -0.75 1.33 -4.39
N ALA A 89 -0.51 0.05 -4.07
CA ALA A 89 -1.44 -1.04 -4.39
C ALA A 89 -2.78 -0.89 -3.66
N ILE A 90 -2.78 -0.48 -2.40
CA ILE A 90 -4.01 -0.19 -1.64
C ILE A 90 -4.77 0.98 -2.27
N ILE A 91 -4.07 2.07 -2.60
CA ILE A 91 -4.64 3.23 -3.28
C ILE A 91 -5.26 2.78 -4.62
N GLN A 92 -4.52 2.05 -5.45
CA GLN A 92 -5.02 1.53 -6.71
C GLN A 92 -6.27 0.65 -6.51
N ARG A 93 -6.28 -0.23 -5.50
CA ARG A 93 -7.46 -1.05 -5.17
C ARG A 93 -8.65 -0.21 -4.70
N LEU A 94 -8.42 0.79 -3.85
CA LEU A 94 -9.45 1.73 -3.39
C LEU A 94 -10.09 2.48 -4.55
N TYR A 95 -9.27 2.95 -5.49
CA TYR A 95 -9.74 3.64 -6.69
C TYR A 95 -10.21 2.68 -7.79
N SER A 96 -9.90 1.38 -7.75
CA SER A 96 -10.27 0.42 -8.81
C SER A 96 -11.79 0.24 -8.97
N GLY A 97 -12.55 0.31 -7.88
CA GLY A 97 -14.02 0.24 -7.93
C GLY A 97 -14.64 1.43 -8.68
N THR A 98 -14.13 2.64 -8.42
CA THR A 98 -14.59 3.88 -9.06
C THR A 98 -13.98 4.07 -10.44
N ALA A 99 -12.74 3.61 -10.67
CA ALA A 99 -12.08 3.66 -11.97
C ALA A 99 -12.80 2.79 -13.01
N ARG A 100 -13.21 1.55 -12.65
CA ARG A 100 -14.00 0.69 -13.55
C ARG A 100 -15.32 1.37 -13.93
N TYR A 101 -15.99 1.98 -12.95
CA TYR A 101 -17.22 2.77 -13.20
C TYR A 101 -16.97 3.94 -14.15
N HIS A 102 -15.93 4.76 -13.89
CA HIS A 102 -15.62 5.91 -14.74
C HIS A 102 -15.22 5.50 -16.15
N THR A 103 -14.41 4.46 -16.33
CA THR A 103 -14.02 3.97 -17.66
C THR A 103 -15.22 3.46 -18.45
N GLN A 104 -16.13 2.71 -17.84
CA GLN A 104 -17.35 2.24 -18.51
C GLN A 104 -18.31 3.40 -18.82
N MET A 105 -18.49 4.33 -17.89
CA MET A 105 -19.28 5.55 -18.09
C MET A 105 -18.72 6.43 -19.21
N LEU A 106 -17.39 6.54 -19.33
CA LEU A 106 -16.74 7.25 -20.44
C LEU A 106 -17.03 6.58 -21.79
N ARG A 107 -16.96 5.25 -21.87
CA ARG A 107 -17.34 4.51 -23.09
C ARG A 107 -18.80 4.74 -23.48
N VAL A 108 -19.72 4.75 -22.50
CA VAL A 108 -21.13 5.04 -22.73
C VAL A 108 -21.32 6.48 -23.26
N LYS A 109 -20.65 7.46 -22.64
CA LYS A 109 -20.69 8.86 -23.11
C LYS A 109 -20.13 9.02 -24.52
N GLU A 110 -19.07 8.29 -24.85
CA GLU A 110 -18.47 8.29 -26.18
C GLU A 110 -19.40 7.65 -27.22
N PHE A 111 -20.08 6.55 -26.88
CA PHE A 111 -21.11 5.92 -27.72
C PHE A 111 -22.29 6.87 -28.00
N ILE A 112 -22.78 7.56 -26.95
CA ILE A 112 -23.86 8.56 -27.06
C ILE A 112 -23.45 9.70 -27.99
N ARG A 113 -22.20 10.16 -27.89
CA ARG A 113 -21.64 11.22 -28.75
C ARG A 113 -21.47 10.77 -30.19
N PHE A 114 -20.99 9.54 -30.41
CA PHE A 114 -20.77 8.98 -31.74
C PHE A 114 -22.09 8.79 -32.51
N HIS A 115 -23.12 8.25 -31.85
CA HIS A 115 -24.44 8.03 -32.45
C HIS A 115 -25.38 9.25 -32.40
N GLN A 116 -24.92 10.40 -31.90
CA GLN A 116 -25.71 11.64 -31.72
C GLN A 116 -27.08 11.40 -31.07
N ILE A 117 -27.10 10.72 -29.94
CA ILE A 117 -28.35 10.37 -29.26
C ILE A 117 -28.99 11.65 -28.68
N PRO A 118 -30.28 11.92 -28.94
CA PRO A 118 -30.98 13.10 -28.43
C PRO A 118 -31.06 13.12 -26.90
N GLY A 119 -31.03 14.33 -26.31
CA GLY A 119 -30.80 14.56 -24.87
C GLY A 119 -31.75 13.81 -23.92
N GLY A 120 -33.03 13.66 -24.28
CA GLY A 120 -34.00 12.93 -23.46
C GLY A 120 -33.73 11.42 -23.38
N LEU A 121 -33.22 10.81 -24.46
CA LEU A 121 -32.85 9.39 -24.47
C LEU A 121 -31.50 9.16 -23.78
N ARG A 122 -30.56 10.10 -23.95
CA ARG A 122 -29.29 10.11 -23.24
C ARG A 122 -29.48 10.09 -21.72
N GLN A 123 -30.34 10.96 -21.19
CA GLN A 123 -30.55 11.06 -19.74
C GLN A 123 -31.12 9.75 -19.17
N ARG A 124 -32.10 9.15 -19.85
CA ARG A 124 -32.62 7.82 -19.49
C ARG A 124 -31.56 6.73 -19.53
N LEU A 125 -30.66 6.77 -20.51
CA LEU A 125 -29.57 5.81 -20.63
C LEU A 125 -28.56 5.95 -19.48
N GLU A 126 -28.15 7.19 -19.15
CA GLU A 126 -27.23 7.48 -18.06
C GLU A 126 -27.83 7.09 -16.69
N GLU A 127 -29.12 7.41 -16.45
CA GLU A 127 -29.85 7.02 -15.24
C GLU A 127 -30.00 5.50 -15.12
N TYR A 128 -30.36 4.81 -16.21
CA TYR A 128 -30.43 3.34 -16.21
C TYR A 128 -29.07 2.71 -15.92
N PHE A 129 -28.00 3.23 -16.52
CA PHE A 129 -26.65 2.72 -16.31
C PHE A 129 -26.17 2.96 -14.87
N GLN A 130 -26.50 4.12 -14.28
CA GLN A 130 -26.25 4.40 -12.86
C GLN A 130 -27.02 3.46 -11.94
N HIS A 131 -28.29 3.19 -12.23
CA HIS A 131 -29.14 2.31 -11.42
C HIS A 131 -28.72 0.84 -11.54
N ALA A 132 -28.33 0.39 -12.73
CA ALA A 132 -27.78 -0.94 -12.96
C ALA A 132 -26.42 -1.09 -12.28
N TRP A 133 -25.56 -0.08 -12.33
CA TRP A 133 -24.25 -0.11 -11.70
C TRP A 133 -24.32 -0.07 -10.17
N SER A 134 -25.22 0.74 -9.59
CA SER A 134 -25.43 0.81 -8.14
C SER A 134 -26.04 -0.48 -7.58
N TYR A 135 -26.89 -1.16 -8.35
CA TYR A 135 -27.46 -2.45 -7.97
C TYR A 135 -26.44 -3.60 -8.04
N THR A 136 -25.46 -3.50 -8.94
CA THR A 136 -24.51 -4.59 -9.21
C THR A 136 -23.08 -4.33 -8.69
N ASN A 137 -22.81 -3.17 -8.08
CA ASN A 137 -21.51 -2.76 -7.52
C ASN A 137 -20.30 -2.95 -8.48
N GLY A 138 -20.53 -2.87 -9.79
CA GLY A 138 -19.50 -3.07 -10.81
C GLY A 138 -19.01 -4.52 -10.99
N ILE A 139 -19.72 -5.49 -10.44
CA ILE A 139 -19.54 -6.92 -10.75
C ILE A 139 -20.48 -7.23 -11.91
N ASP A 140 -19.98 -7.75 -13.03
CA ASP A 140 -20.79 -8.31 -14.12
C ASP A 140 -21.44 -9.64 -13.67
N MET A 141 -22.30 -9.54 -12.65
CA MET A 141 -22.84 -10.66 -11.86
C MET A 141 -23.70 -11.60 -12.71
N ASN A 142 -24.34 -11.07 -13.75
CA ASN A 142 -25.29 -11.81 -14.57
C ASN A 142 -24.67 -12.54 -15.77
N MET A 143 -23.41 -12.27 -16.16
CA MET A 143 -22.85 -12.84 -17.39
C MET A 143 -21.41 -13.33 -17.27
N GLU A 144 -20.48 -12.57 -16.69
CA GLU A 144 -19.09 -13.04 -16.56
C GLU A 144 -18.93 -14.01 -15.39
N VAL A 145 -19.54 -13.70 -14.24
CA VAL A 145 -19.47 -14.55 -13.04
C VAL A 145 -20.19 -15.88 -13.27
N LEU A 146 -21.40 -15.85 -13.84
CA LEU A 146 -22.17 -17.05 -14.19
C LEU A 146 -21.44 -17.93 -15.21
N LYS A 147 -20.83 -17.35 -16.26
CA LYS A 147 -20.06 -18.12 -17.26
C LYS A 147 -18.81 -18.80 -16.71
N GLY A 148 -18.31 -18.40 -15.55
CA GLY A 148 -17.21 -19.07 -14.85
C GLY A 148 -17.62 -20.36 -14.14
N PHE A 149 -18.92 -20.60 -13.95
CA PHE A 149 -19.44 -21.80 -13.29
C PHE A 149 -19.94 -22.85 -14.31
N PRO A 150 -19.95 -24.15 -13.97
CA PRO A 150 -20.55 -25.19 -14.80
C PRO A 150 -22.04 -24.93 -15.08
N GLU A 151 -22.53 -25.35 -16.25
CA GLU A 151 -23.91 -25.09 -16.71
C GLU A 151 -24.99 -25.54 -15.72
N CYS A 152 -24.77 -26.65 -15.00
CA CYS A 152 -25.69 -27.12 -13.95
C CYS A 152 -25.85 -26.10 -12.81
N LEU A 153 -24.76 -25.47 -12.38
CA LEU A 153 -24.76 -24.48 -11.31
C LEU A 153 -25.36 -23.15 -11.79
N GLN A 154 -25.12 -22.78 -13.06
CA GLN A 154 -25.73 -21.61 -13.67
C GLN A 154 -27.25 -21.71 -13.71
N ALA A 155 -27.78 -22.88 -14.08
CA ALA A 155 -29.21 -23.15 -14.13
C ALA A 155 -29.85 -23.01 -12.74
N ASP A 156 -29.25 -23.62 -11.71
CA ASP A 156 -29.73 -23.53 -10.32
C ASP A 156 -29.72 -22.09 -9.78
N ILE A 157 -28.63 -21.34 -10.02
CA ILE A 157 -28.52 -19.94 -9.61
C ILE A 157 -29.55 -19.08 -10.35
N CYS A 158 -29.73 -19.28 -11.66
CA CYS A 158 -30.72 -18.56 -12.45
C CYS A 158 -32.16 -18.83 -11.96
N LEU A 159 -32.47 -20.09 -11.62
CA LEU A 159 -33.74 -20.49 -11.01
C LEU A 159 -33.97 -19.82 -9.66
N HIS A 160 -32.92 -19.71 -8.84
CA HIS A 160 -32.98 -19.04 -7.54
C HIS A 160 -33.20 -17.53 -7.67
N LEU A 161 -32.45 -16.86 -8.55
CA LEU A 161 -32.57 -15.42 -8.79
C LEU A 161 -33.95 -15.03 -9.33
N ASN A 162 -34.53 -15.85 -10.21
CA ASN A 162 -35.83 -15.60 -10.82
C ASN A 162 -37.00 -16.22 -10.04
N LYS A 163 -36.75 -16.82 -8.86
CA LYS A 163 -37.74 -17.57 -8.08
C LYS A 163 -38.98 -16.74 -7.73
N SER A 164 -38.83 -15.46 -7.42
CA SER A 164 -39.94 -14.55 -7.11
C SER A 164 -40.83 -14.29 -8.33
N LEU A 165 -40.25 -14.16 -9.52
CA LEU A 165 -40.98 -14.01 -10.78
C LEU A 165 -41.69 -15.30 -11.18
N LEU A 166 -41.02 -16.45 -11.01
CA LEU A 166 -41.57 -17.77 -11.31
C LEU A 166 -42.74 -18.14 -10.38
N GLN A 167 -42.67 -17.75 -9.10
CA GLN A 167 -43.76 -17.98 -8.14
C GLN A 167 -44.93 -17.01 -8.30
N GLY A 168 -44.67 -15.77 -8.73
CA GLY A 168 -45.69 -14.74 -8.93
C GLY A 168 -46.51 -14.91 -10.22
N CYS A 169 -46.00 -15.64 -11.20
CA CYS A 169 -46.63 -15.78 -12.50
C CYS A 169 -47.42 -17.09 -12.61
N LYS A 170 -48.75 -17.00 -12.83
CA LYS A 170 -49.65 -18.17 -12.94
C LYS A 170 -49.25 -19.17 -14.03
N ALA A 171 -48.51 -18.73 -15.06
CA ALA A 171 -48.04 -19.57 -16.16
C ALA A 171 -47.01 -20.64 -15.74
N PHE A 172 -46.24 -20.40 -14.66
CA PHE A 172 -45.16 -21.29 -14.23
C PHE A 172 -45.52 -22.16 -13.02
N ARG A 173 -46.78 -22.12 -12.55
CA ARG A 173 -47.25 -22.81 -11.33
C ARG A 173 -47.24 -24.34 -11.40
N GLY A 174 -47.00 -24.92 -12.58
CA GLY A 174 -46.92 -26.37 -12.81
C GLY A 174 -45.65 -26.83 -13.53
N ALA A 175 -44.63 -25.97 -13.64
CA ALA A 175 -43.37 -26.34 -14.26
C ALA A 175 -42.60 -27.33 -13.36
N THR A 176 -42.20 -28.46 -13.91
CA THR A 176 -41.39 -29.48 -13.22
C THR A 176 -39.97 -28.96 -13.03
N LYS A 177 -39.35 -29.24 -11.88
CA LYS A 177 -37.91 -29.05 -11.71
C LYS A 177 -37.22 -30.10 -12.59
N GLY A 178 -36.69 -29.66 -13.73
CA GLY A 178 -35.82 -30.47 -14.57
C GLY A 178 -34.56 -30.88 -13.84
#